data_AF-A0A0R3R662-F1
#
_entry.id   AF-A0A0R3R662-F1
#
_cell.length_a   1.000
_cell.length_b   1.000
_cell.length_c   1.000
_cell.angle_alpha   90.00
_cell.angle_beta   90.00
_cell.angle_gamma   90.00
#
_symmetry.space_group_name_H-M   'P 1'
#
loop_
_entity.id
_entity.type
_entity.pdbx_description
1 polymer ?
#
loop_
_entity_poly.entity_id
_entity_poly.type
_entity_poly.pdbx_seq_one_letter_code
_entity_poly.pdbx_strand_id
1 'polypeptide(L)'
;MLGLKRRPHKRRNANIHLRRLTQAYLTTVNQFQPLVVRTAYEKVDSVYYLVQKLILNQQSVTSGLFPRYSEKCEIGFVKDSIYCALACWTCSIAYKRLDDDRGRQTELRQSAVKAMRGIMFCWMQELDNLNHFKENISPEFSLHARFDLHTGMVLSTPNEKKYGHLQMDLIALYLLALVQMTAAGIQVIYTHDEVCFVQNLVFYIERTYRTPDFGMWETGSRYNVGERELHASSLGMVKAALEAINGFNLYGTAGTSSSVIYVDIDGHNRNRTTFETILPRESNSKVSVR
;
A
#
# COMPACT_ATOMS: atom_id res chain seq x y z
N MET A 1 82.98 -13.62 13.79
CA MET A 1 81.69 -13.40 14.49
C MET A 1 80.63 -14.31 13.88
N LEU A 2 80.11 -15.23 14.68
CA LEU A 2 79.05 -16.19 14.34
C LEU A 2 77.69 -15.49 14.16
N GLY A 3 76.95 -15.81 13.10
CA GLY A 3 75.55 -15.42 12.91
C GLY A 3 74.70 -16.62 12.50
N LEU A 4 73.95 -17.18 13.45
CA LEU A 4 72.97 -18.25 13.25
C LEU A 4 71.76 -17.77 12.45
N LYS A 5 71.43 -18.42 11.31
CA LYS A 5 70.12 -18.31 10.65
C LYS A 5 69.36 -19.64 10.74
N ARG A 6 68.19 -19.59 11.40
CA ARG A 6 67.23 -20.70 11.57
C ARG A 6 66.66 -21.15 10.21
N ARG A 7 66.52 -22.46 10.00
CA ARG A 7 65.79 -23.07 8.86
C ARG A 7 64.28 -23.11 9.15
N PRO A 8 63.38 -22.83 8.18
CA PRO A 8 61.95 -22.99 8.38
C PRO A 8 61.50 -24.44 8.07
N HIS A 9 60.60 -24.97 8.91
CA HIS A 9 59.94 -26.25 8.74
C HIS A 9 58.98 -26.23 7.54
N LYS A 10 59.22 -27.04 6.50
CA LYS A 10 58.21 -27.31 5.45
C LYS A 10 57.08 -28.16 6.05
N ARG A 11 55.90 -27.57 6.25
CA ARG A 11 54.65 -28.34 6.46
C ARG A 11 54.36 -29.12 5.17
N ARG A 12 54.40 -30.45 5.24
CA ARG A 12 53.93 -31.35 4.17
C ARG A 12 52.42 -31.16 4.00
N ASN A 13 51.99 -30.78 2.79
CA ASN A 13 50.57 -30.70 2.41
C ASN A 13 49.94 -32.11 2.41
N ALA A 14 49.45 -32.56 3.55
CA ALA A 14 48.87 -33.90 3.74
C ALA A 14 47.52 -34.12 3.01
N ASN A 15 46.92 -33.07 2.42
CA ASN A 15 45.55 -33.13 1.91
C ASN A 15 45.41 -33.22 0.39
N ILE A 16 46.50 -33.42 -0.36
CA ILE A 16 46.43 -33.54 -1.84
C ILE A 16 45.89 -34.91 -2.25
N HIS A 17 46.25 -35.97 -1.53
CA HIS A 17 45.83 -37.33 -1.85
C HIS A 17 44.33 -37.54 -1.59
N LEU A 18 43.84 -37.06 -0.43
CA LEU A 18 42.43 -37.09 -0.10
C LEU A 18 41.60 -36.30 -1.11
N ARG A 19 42.05 -35.11 -1.53
CA ARG A 19 41.37 -34.32 -2.57
C ARG A 19 41.28 -35.04 -3.91
N ARG A 20 42.33 -35.78 -4.32
CA ARG A 20 42.28 -36.59 -5.54
C ARG A 20 41.30 -37.75 -5.44
N LEU A 21 41.23 -38.42 -4.29
CA LEU A 21 40.31 -39.53 -4.06
C LEU A 21 38.85 -39.06 -3.97
N THR A 22 38.60 -37.86 -3.44
CA THR A 22 37.25 -37.32 -3.28
C THR A 22 36.77 -36.48 -4.46
N GLN A 23 37.62 -36.18 -5.45
CA GLN A 23 37.31 -35.34 -6.61
C GLN A 23 36.02 -35.77 -7.35
N ALA A 24 35.78 -37.08 -7.49
CA ALA A 24 34.58 -37.61 -8.15
C ALA A 24 33.29 -37.37 -7.34
N TYR A 25 33.39 -37.32 -6.01
CA TYR A 25 32.28 -37.05 -5.08
C TYR A 25 32.06 -35.55 -4.84
N LEU A 26 32.96 -34.69 -5.34
CA LEU A 26 32.87 -33.23 -5.29
C LEU A 26 32.20 -32.65 -6.56
N THR A 27 31.60 -33.48 -7.39
CA THR A 27 30.75 -33.02 -8.49
C THR A 27 29.61 -32.20 -7.90
N THR A 28 29.46 -30.95 -8.37
CA THR A 28 28.30 -30.13 -8.02
C THR A 28 27.04 -30.89 -8.39
N VAL A 29 26.17 -31.12 -7.41
CA VAL A 29 24.82 -31.62 -7.66
C VAL A 29 24.09 -30.55 -8.46
N ASN A 30 24.19 -30.64 -9.77
CA ASN A 30 23.34 -29.87 -10.67
C ASN A 30 21.96 -30.49 -10.54
N GLN A 31 21.10 -29.90 -9.72
CA GLN A 31 19.67 -30.12 -9.85
C GLN A 31 19.32 -29.75 -11.28
N PHE A 32 19.04 -30.74 -12.11
CA PHE A 32 18.45 -30.52 -13.42
C PHE A 32 17.05 -29.96 -13.17
N GLN A 33 16.95 -28.63 -13.05
CA GLN A 33 15.68 -27.95 -13.21
C GLN A 33 15.45 -27.86 -14.71
N PRO A 34 14.52 -28.62 -15.29
CA PRO A 34 14.13 -28.38 -16.68
C PRO A 34 13.75 -26.91 -16.79
N LEU A 35 14.29 -26.22 -17.79
CA LEU A 35 13.83 -24.88 -18.18
C LEU A 35 12.39 -25.05 -18.69
N VAL A 36 11.42 -25.07 -17.79
CA VAL A 36 10.01 -24.96 -18.14
C VAL A 36 9.84 -23.55 -18.67
N VAL A 37 9.92 -23.40 -19.99
CA VAL A 37 9.66 -22.13 -20.67
C VAL A 37 8.17 -21.87 -20.54
N ARG A 38 7.78 -21.22 -19.44
CA ARG A 38 6.39 -20.84 -19.23
C ARG A 38 6.01 -19.73 -20.19
N THR A 39 4.91 -19.90 -20.90
CA THR A 39 4.35 -18.85 -21.75
C THR A 39 3.94 -17.65 -20.89
N ALA A 40 3.80 -16.46 -21.49
CA ALA A 40 3.29 -15.29 -20.77
C ALA A 40 1.91 -15.57 -20.17
N TYR A 41 1.07 -16.28 -20.92
CA TYR A 41 -0.24 -16.74 -20.48
C TYR A 41 -0.15 -17.63 -19.23
N GLU A 42 0.68 -18.68 -19.23
CA GLU A 42 0.85 -19.57 -18.07
C GLU A 42 1.37 -18.84 -16.82
N LYS A 43 2.22 -17.83 -17.00
CA LYS A 43 2.71 -16.99 -15.90
C LYS A 43 1.56 -16.17 -15.31
N VAL A 44 0.77 -15.51 -16.15
CA VAL A 44 -0.39 -14.72 -15.68
C VAL A 44 -1.44 -15.63 -15.03
N ASP A 45 -1.71 -16.81 -15.60
CA ASP A 45 -2.60 -17.81 -15.00
C ASP A 45 -2.11 -18.25 -13.62
N SER A 46 -0.81 -18.49 -13.46
CA SER A 46 -0.27 -18.84 -12.14
C SER A 46 -0.47 -17.72 -11.11
N VAL A 47 -0.34 -16.45 -11.52
CA VAL A 47 -0.60 -15.30 -10.65
C VAL A 47 -2.09 -15.16 -10.37
N TYR A 48 -2.95 -15.36 -11.37
CA TYR A 48 -4.40 -15.34 -11.21
C TYR A 48 -4.86 -16.36 -10.17
N TYR A 49 -4.40 -17.60 -10.24
CA TYR A 49 -4.77 -18.62 -9.26
C TYR A 49 -4.32 -18.25 -7.84
N LEU A 50 -3.18 -17.57 -7.68
CA LEU A 50 -2.74 -17.05 -6.39
C LEU A 50 -3.65 -15.91 -5.90
N VAL A 51 -3.95 -14.94 -6.77
CA VAL A 51 -4.86 -13.82 -6.46
C VAL A 51 -6.25 -14.33 -6.09
N GLN A 52 -6.77 -15.30 -6.85
CA GLN A 52 -8.07 -15.90 -6.57
C GLN A 52 -8.09 -16.59 -5.21
N LYS A 53 -7.10 -17.45 -4.95
CA LYS A 53 -7.04 -18.25 -3.71
C LYS A 53 -6.78 -17.41 -2.47
N LEU A 54 -5.86 -16.45 -2.55
CA LEU A 54 -5.37 -15.69 -1.39
C LEU A 54 -6.10 -14.37 -1.17
N ILE A 55 -6.59 -13.73 -2.24
CA ILE A 55 -7.19 -12.40 -2.18
C ILE A 55 -8.70 -12.51 -2.42
N LEU A 56 -9.13 -12.88 -3.63
CA LEU A 56 -10.56 -12.81 -4.01
C LEU A 56 -11.48 -13.60 -3.08
N ASN A 57 -11.04 -14.79 -2.64
CA ASN A 57 -11.80 -15.61 -1.70
C ASN A 57 -12.02 -14.95 -0.31
N GLN A 58 -11.28 -13.89 0.01
CA GLN A 58 -11.38 -13.15 1.26
C GLN A 58 -12.19 -11.85 1.12
N GLN A 59 -12.63 -11.50 -0.10
CA GLN A 59 -13.39 -10.27 -0.31
C GLN A 59 -14.79 -10.39 0.29
N SER A 60 -15.19 -9.39 1.08
CA SER A 60 -16.55 -9.30 1.58
C SER A 60 -17.55 -9.14 0.43
N VAL A 61 -18.54 -10.02 0.37
CA VAL A 61 -19.57 -10.01 -0.68
C VAL A 61 -20.49 -8.80 -0.60
N THR A 62 -20.61 -8.18 0.55
CA THR A 62 -21.46 -7.01 0.82
C THR A 62 -20.65 -5.73 0.70
N SER A 63 -19.71 -5.49 1.62
CA SER A 63 -18.94 -4.25 1.67
C SER A 63 -17.85 -4.15 0.60
N GLY A 64 -17.32 -5.27 0.10
CA GLY A 64 -16.16 -5.28 -0.79
C GLY A 64 -14.80 -5.14 -0.09
N LEU A 65 -14.78 -4.94 1.24
CA LEU A 65 -13.56 -4.86 2.04
C LEU A 65 -12.86 -6.22 2.18
N PHE A 66 -11.61 -6.18 2.62
CA PHE A 66 -10.77 -7.33 2.92
C PHE A 66 -10.32 -7.35 4.39
N PRO A 67 -10.27 -8.52 5.03
CA PRO A 67 -9.63 -8.68 6.33
C PRO A 67 -8.11 -8.68 6.18
N ARG A 68 -7.40 -8.29 7.24
CA ARG A 68 -5.93 -8.39 7.31
C ARG A 68 -5.45 -9.83 7.44
N TYR A 69 -6.22 -10.68 8.12
CA TYR A 69 -5.89 -12.08 8.34
C TYR A 69 -7.06 -12.97 7.92
N SER A 70 -6.81 -14.01 7.14
CA SER A 70 -7.85 -14.91 6.62
C SER A 70 -8.59 -15.71 7.70
N GLU A 71 -8.04 -15.79 8.91
CA GLU A 71 -8.69 -16.44 10.06
C GLU A 71 -9.64 -15.49 10.82
N LYS A 72 -9.50 -14.17 10.62
CA LYS A 72 -10.25 -13.14 11.35
C LYS A 72 -11.08 -12.31 10.39
N CYS A 73 -12.24 -12.84 10.02
CA CYS A 73 -13.14 -12.27 9.01
C CYS A 73 -14.24 -11.37 9.62
N GLU A 74 -13.95 -10.64 10.69
CA GLU A 74 -14.92 -9.72 11.31
C GLU A 74 -14.62 -8.26 10.98
N ILE A 75 -13.34 -7.94 10.75
CA ILE A 75 -12.87 -6.56 10.59
C ILE A 75 -12.27 -6.38 9.20
N GLY A 76 -12.79 -5.42 8.45
CA GLY A 76 -12.22 -4.94 7.20
C GLY A 76 -11.21 -3.83 7.46
N PHE A 77 -10.00 -3.97 6.95
CA PHE A 77 -8.96 -2.95 7.06
C PHE A 77 -8.86 -2.18 5.76
N VAL A 78 -8.96 -0.85 5.81
CA VAL A 78 -9.01 -0.02 4.60
C VAL A 78 -7.69 -0.13 3.82
N LYS A 79 -6.56 -0.05 4.50
CA LYS A 79 -5.23 -0.10 3.88
C LYS A 79 -5.01 -1.41 3.12
N ASP A 80 -5.25 -2.51 3.81
CA ASP A 80 -5.17 -3.86 3.27
C ASP A 80 -6.13 -4.03 2.08
N SER A 81 -7.36 -3.48 2.19
CA SER A 81 -8.34 -3.50 1.11
C SER A 81 -7.88 -2.76 -0.15
N ILE A 82 -7.18 -1.63 0.00
CA ILE A 82 -6.59 -0.89 -1.15
C ILE A 82 -5.50 -1.73 -1.81
N TYR A 83 -4.60 -2.35 -1.04
CA TYR A 83 -3.57 -3.21 -1.60
C TYR A 83 -4.14 -4.44 -2.32
N CYS A 84 -5.18 -5.06 -1.75
CA CYS A 84 -5.92 -6.15 -2.40
C CYS A 84 -6.57 -5.66 -3.72
N ALA A 85 -7.18 -4.47 -3.73
CA ALA A 85 -7.75 -3.89 -4.93
C ALA A 85 -6.69 -3.64 -6.01
N LEU A 86 -5.53 -3.11 -5.65
CA LEU A 86 -4.40 -2.90 -6.56
C LEU A 86 -3.86 -4.23 -7.11
N ALA A 87 -3.76 -5.27 -6.29
CA ALA A 87 -3.34 -6.60 -6.75
C ALA A 87 -4.32 -7.20 -7.78
N CYS A 88 -5.63 -7.14 -7.50
CA CYS A 88 -6.66 -7.57 -8.45
C CYS A 88 -6.60 -6.74 -9.74
N TRP A 89 -6.54 -5.41 -9.62
CA TRP A 89 -6.50 -4.50 -10.76
C TRP A 89 -5.26 -4.73 -11.65
N THR A 90 -4.07 -4.81 -11.07
CA THR A 90 -2.83 -5.03 -11.84
C THR A 90 -2.81 -6.38 -12.55
N CYS A 91 -3.33 -7.43 -11.91
CA CYS A 91 -3.55 -8.72 -12.56
C CYS A 91 -4.54 -8.60 -13.74
N SER A 92 -5.61 -7.80 -13.60
CA SER A 92 -6.55 -7.54 -14.68
C SER A 92 -5.90 -6.83 -15.88
N ILE A 93 -4.94 -5.93 -15.64
CA ILE A 93 -4.19 -5.26 -16.71
C ILE A 93 -3.33 -6.27 -17.47
N ALA A 94 -2.72 -7.23 -16.78
CA ALA A 94 -1.94 -8.29 -17.43
C ALA A 94 -2.80 -9.09 -18.40
N TYR A 95 -4.00 -9.49 -17.99
CA TYR A 95 -4.96 -10.16 -18.89
C TYR A 95 -5.45 -9.26 -20.02
N LYS A 96 -5.73 -7.97 -19.76
CA LYS A 96 -6.10 -7.01 -20.80
C LYS A 96 -5.06 -6.94 -21.92
N ARG A 97 -3.78 -7.17 -21.62
CA ARG A 97 -2.69 -7.18 -22.61
C ARG A 97 -2.53 -8.50 -23.35
N LEU A 98 -3.05 -9.61 -22.81
CA LEU A 98 -2.95 -10.94 -23.42
C LEU A 98 -4.07 -11.24 -24.42
N ASP A 99 -5.14 -10.44 -24.44
CA ASP A 99 -6.28 -10.51 -25.39
C ASP A 99 -7.11 -11.81 -25.39
N ASP A 100 -6.74 -12.80 -24.55
CA ASP A 100 -7.52 -14.01 -24.23
C ASP A 100 -7.63 -14.15 -22.70
N ASP A 101 -8.63 -13.51 -22.11
CA ASP A 101 -8.81 -13.45 -20.65
C ASP A 101 -9.87 -14.41 -20.12
N ARG A 102 -10.69 -15.01 -20.99
CA ARG A 102 -11.87 -15.83 -20.63
C ARG A 102 -12.77 -15.16 -19.59
N GLY A 103 -12.85 -13.82 -19.60
CA GLY A 103 -13.61 -13.00 -18.64
C GLY A 103 -12.88 -12.68 -17.32
N ARG A 104 -11.69 -13.24 -17.07
CA ARG A 104 -10.91 -13.01 -15.84
C ARG A 104 -10.49 -11.56 -15.67
N GLN A 105 -10.25 -10.84 -16.77
CA GLN A 105 -9.93 -9.42 -16.70
C GLN A 105 -11.09 -8.64 -16.10
N THR A 106 -12.31 -8.94 -16.52
CA THR A 106 -13.50 -8.26 -16.01
C THR A 106 -13.77 -8.63 -14.55
N GLU A 107 -13.66 -9.91 -14.17
CA GLU A 107 -13.83 -10.35 -12.79
C GLU A 107 -12.87 -9.61 -11.84
N LEU A 108 -11.57 -9.65 -12.13
CA LEU A 108 -10.54 -9.00 -11.33
C LEU A 108 -10.73 -7.48 -11.25
N ARG A 109 -11.06 -6.86 -12.39
CA ARG A 109 -11.32 -5.42 -12.46
C ARG A 109 -12.51 -5.04 -11.58
N GLN A 110 -13.61 -5.78 -11.65
CA GLN A 110 -14.81 -5.48 -10.88
C GLN A 110 -14.64 -5.75 -9.39
N SER A 111 -13.84 -6.77 -9.01
CA SER A 111 -13.43 -6.97 -7.62
C SER A 111 -12.68 -5.75 -7.07
N ALA A 112 -11.73 -5.20 -7.83
CA ALA A 112 -11.01 -3.98 -7.45
C ALA A 112 -11.94 -2.77 -7.32
N VAL A 113 -12.87 -2.58 -8.25
CA VAL A 113 -13.90 -1.51 -8.18
C VAL A 113 -14.75 -1.66 -6.93
N LYS A 114 -15.21 -2.88 -6.63
CA LYS A 114 -16.04 -3.16 -5.46
C LYS A 114 -15.31 -2.80 -4.16
N ALA A 115 -14.02 -3.10 -4.05
CA ALA A 115 -13.22 -2.73 -2.88
C ALA A 115 -13.06 -1.22 -2.73
N MET A 116 -12.68 -0.52 -3.80
CA MET A 116 -12.49 0.94 -3.77
C MET A 116 -13.80 1.70 -3.49
N ARG A 117 -14.93 1.22 -4.03
CA ARG A 117 -16.25 1.76 -3.72
C ARG A 117 -16.72 1.40 -2.32
N GLY A 118 -16.39 0.21 -1.83
CA GLY A 118 -16.64 -0.23 -0.46
C GLY A 118 -15.99 0.68 0.57
N ILE A 119 -14.72 1.03 0.36
CA ILE A 119 -13.99 1.98 1.21
C ILE A 119 -14.66 3.35 1.22
N MET A 120 -15.01 3.87 0.03
CA MET A 120 -15.72 5.15 -0.08
C MET A 120 -17.07 5.11 0.64
N PHE A 121 -17.83 4.03 0.48
CA PHE A 121 -19.07 3.83 1.21
C PHE A 121 -18.87 3.84 2.73
N CYS A 122 -17.79 3.25 3.24
CA CYS A 122 -17.47 3.30 4.67
C CYS A 122 -17.20 4.73 5.14
N TRP A 123 -16.34 5.47 4.45
CA TRP A 123 -16.01 6.85 4.85
C TRP A 123 -17.13 7.86 4.60
N MET A 124 -17.99 7.65 3.60
CA MET A 124 -19.17 8.50 3.38
C MET A 124 -20.23 8.35 4.47
N GLN A 125 -20.15 7.32 5.32
CA GLN A 125 -20.96 7.26 6.54
C GLN A 125 -20.39 8.15 7.66
N GLU A 126 -19.15 8.60 7.53
CA GLU A 126 -18.42 9.42 8.51
C GLU A 126 -18.27 10.88 8.06
N LEU A 127 -19.21 11.39 7.25
CA LEU A 127 -19.13 12.75 6.71
C LEU A 127 -19.08 13.82 7.81
N ASP A 128 -19.76 13.62 8.93
CA ASP A 128 -19.73 14.54 10.06
C ASP A 128 -18.32 14.65 10.65
N ASN A 129 -17.63 13.52 10.83
CA ASN A 129 -16.23 13.49 11.26
C ASN A 129 -15.34 14.22 10.25
N LEU A 130 -15.49 13.92 8.95
CA LEU A 130 -14.74 14.58 7.88
C LEU A 130 -14.95 16.10 7.88
N ASN A 131 -16.18 16.56 8.13
CA ASN A 131 -16.50 17.98 8.21
C ASN A 131 -15.84 18.64 9.42
N HIS A 132 -15.96 18.04 10.61
CA HIS A 132 -15.31 18.55 11.83
C HIS A 132 -13.79 18.52 11.77
N PHE A 133 -13.20 17.55 11.05
CA PHE A 133 -11.75 17.44 10.90
C PHE A 133 -11.15 18.64 10.18
N LYS A 134 -11.83 19.20 9.16
CA LYS A 134 -11.34 20.35 8.39
C LYS A 134 -11.10 21.59 9.27
N GLU A 135 -11.89 21.74 10.32
CA GLU A 135 -11.80 22.85 11.28
C GLU A 135 -10.84 22.55 12.43
N ASN A 136 -10.92 21.33 12.99
CA ASN A 136 -10.28 20.99 14.26
C ASN A 136 -8.97 20.22 14.12
N ILE A 137 -8.77 19.49 13.02
CA ILE A 137 -7.58 18.64 12.73
C ILE A 137 -7.17 17.80 13.95
N SER A 138 -8.12 17.02 14.48
CA SER A 138 -7.92 16.19 15.68
C SER A 138 -8.14 14.70 15.38
N PRO A 139 -7.52 13.78 16.15
CA PRO A 139 -7.75 12.35 15.99
C PRO A 139 -9.19 11.93 16.23
N GLU A 140 -9.92 12.66 17.06
CA GLU A 140 -11.31 12.38 17.39
C GLU A 140 -12.22 12.43 16.16
N PHE A 141 -11.92 13.32 15.22
CA PHE A 141 -12.65 13.49 13.97
C PHE A 141 -11.95 12.81 12.78
N SER A 142 -10.94 11.96 13.04
CA SER A 142 -10.24 11.28 11.96
C SER A 142 -11.11 10.20 11.31
N LEU A 143 -10.95 10.01 10.01
CA LEU A 143 -11.60 8.91 9.29
C LEU A 143 -11.09 7.57 9.79
N HIS A 144 -11.99 6.59 9.96
CA HIS A 144 -11.59 5.29 10.48
C HIS A 144 -10.79 4.50 9.44
N ALA A 145 -9.75 3.83 9.93
CA ALA A 145 -8.90 2.93 9.15
C ALA A 145 -9.43 1.48 9.09
N ARG A 146 -10.46 1.14 9.88
CA ARG A 146 -11.05 -0.19 9.94
C ARG A 146 -12.55 -0.12 10.24
N PHE A 147 -13.28 -1.08 9.68
CA PHE A 147 -14.75 -1.17 9.74
C PHE A 147 -15.17 -2.61 9.98
N ASP A 148 -16.45 -2.81 10.28
CA ASP A 148 -17.05 -4.14 10.23
C ASP A 148 -16.94 -4.70 8.80
N LEU A 149 -16.39 -5.91 8.65
CA LEU A 149 -16.06 -6.49 7.35
C LEU A 149 -17.30 -6.68 6.49
N HIS A 150 -18.43 -7.05 7.10
CA HIS A 150 -19.63 -7.42 6.36
C HIS A 150 -20.52 -6.22 6.09
N THR A 151 -20.74 -5.37 7.08
CA THR A 151 -21.66 -4.24 6.97
C THR A 151 -20.99 -2.98 6.44
N GLY A 152 -19.67 -2.84 6.62
CA GLY A 152 -18.97 -1.60 6.31
C GLY A 152 -19.30 -0.45 7.28
N MET A 153 -19.89 -0.77 8.44
CA MET A 153 -20.23 0.20 9.47
C MET A 153 -19.06 0.41 10.43
N VAL A 154 -19.07 1.54 11.14
CA VAL A 154 -18.11 1.82 12.22
C VAL A 154 -18.23 0.76 13.32
N LEU A 155 -17.08 0.27 13.77
CA LEU A 155 -17.00 -0.76 14.81
C LEU A 155 -17.47 -0.21 16.16
N SER A 156 -18.38 -0.90 16.82
CA SER A 156 -18.93 -0.48 18.12
C SER A 156 -18.11 -0.95 19.33
N THR A 157 -16.82 -1.24 19.15
CA THR A 157 -16.00 -1.84 20.23
C THR A 157 -15.51 -0.78 21.23
N PRO A 158 -15.39 -1.11 22.54
CA PRO A 158 -14.97 -0.13 23.56
C PRO A 158 -13.59 0.50 23.32
N ASN A 159 -12.72 -0.20 22.60
CA ASN A 159 -11.35 0.25 22.29
C ASN A 159 -11.24 0.91 20.92
N GLU A 160 -12.33 1.04 20.16
CA GLU A 160 -12.30 1.62 18.81
C GLU A 160 -11.74 3.03 18.83
N LYS A 161 -12.25 3.87 19.72
CA LYS A 161 -11.81 5.27 19.89
C LYS A 161 -10.33 5.42 20.24
N LYS A 162 -9.67 4.37 20.72
CA LYS A 162 -8.23 4.37 21.07
C LYS A 162 -7.35 3.89 19.93
N TYR A 163 -7.94 3.39 18.85
CA TYR A 163 -7.19 2.90 17.71
C TYR A 163 -6.56 4.05 16.93
N GLY A 164 -5.41 3.80 16.32
CA GLY A 164 -4.66 4.79 15.56
C GLY A 164 -5.29 5.10 14.20
N HIS A 165 -6.51 5.67 14.18
CA HIS A 165 -7.27 5.95 12.95
C HIS A 165 -6.68 7.09 12.12
N LEU A 166 -6.12 8.12 12.75
CA LEU A 166 -5.50 9.24 12.06
C LEU A 166 -4.24 8.76 11.32
N GLN A 167 -4.40 8.44 10.03
CA GLN A 167 -3.38 7.94 9.12
C GLN A 167 -3.47 8.72 7.80
N MET A 168 -2.57 9.67 7.60
CA MET A 168 -2.61 10.55 6.43
C MET A 168 -2.17 9.81 5.16
N ASP A 169 -1.23 8.88 5.33
CA ASP A 169 -0.78 7.96 4.29
C ASP A 169 -1.91 7.09 3.72
N LEU A 170 -2.86 6.69 4.56
CA LEU A 170 -3.99 5.84 4.17
C LEU A 170 -4.91 6.55 3.16
N ILE A 171 -5.28 7.79 3.45
CA ILE A 171 -6.13 8.59 2.56
C ILE A 171 -5.37 8.91 1.27
N ALA A 172 -4.09 9.27 1.37
CA ALA A 172 -3.25 9.51 0.20
C ALA A 172 -3.09 8.27 -0.70
N LEU A 173 -2.93 7.08 -0.11
CA LEU A 173 -2.87 5.82 -0.84
C LEU A 173 -4.17 5.55 -1.61
N TYR A 174 -5.33 5.82 -1.00
CA TYR A 174 -6.63 5.70 -1.67
C TYR A 174 -6.73 6.63 -2.88
N LEU A 175 -6.36 7.90 -2.72
CA LEU A 175 -6.41 8.89 -3.81
C LEU A 175 -5.45 8.52 -4.96
N LEU A 176 -4.24 8.06 -4.65
CA LEU A 176 -3.30 7.57 -5.68
C LEU A 176 -3.86 6.37 -6.43
N ALA A 177 -4.41 5.38 -5.72
CA ALA A 177 -5.03 4.22 -6.35
C ALA A 177 -6.21 4.63 -7.23
N LEU A 178 -7.06 5.55 -6.75
CA LEU A 178 -8.20 6.08 -7.49
C LEU A 178 -7.80 6.74 -8.81
N VAL A 179 -6.81 7.65 -8.76
CA VAL A 179 -6.29 8.35 -9.94
C VAL A 179 -5.72 7.35 -10.94
N GLN A 180 -4.86 6.43 -10.49
CA GLN A 180 -4.23 5.44 -11.36
C GLN A 180 -5.25 4.49 -12.03
N MET A 181 -6.23 4.01 -11.27
CA MET A 181 -7.30 3.15 -11.80
C MET A 181 -8.18 3.90 -12.81
N THR A 182 -8.54 5.15 -12.51
CA THR A 182 -9.36 5.98 -13.39
C THR A 182 -8.62 6.34 -14.67
N ALA A 183 -7.32 6.67 -14.59
CA ALA A 183 -6.47 6.90 -15.75
C ALA A 183 -6.34 5.65 -16.64
N ALA A 184 -6.44 4.45 -16.06
CA ALA A 184 -6.46 3.19 -16.79
C ALA A 184 -7.85 2.82 -17.39
N GLY A 185 -8.85 3.70 -17.24
CA GLY A 185 -10.20 3.54 -17.78
C GLY A 185 -11.16 2.77 -16.87
N ILE A 186 -10.87 2.68 -15.56
CA ILE A 186 -11.77 2.07 -14.58
C ILE A 186 -12.61 3.13 -13.92
N GLN A 187 -13.94 3.00 -14.05
CA GLN A 187 -14.87 3.90 -13.37
C GLN A 187 -15.12 3.44 -11.93
N VAL A 188 -14.57 4.19 -10.97
CA VAL A 188 -14.83 4.02 -9.54
C VAL A 188 -15.86 5.03 -9.03
N ILE A 189 -15.86 6.26 -9.56
CA ILE A 189 -16.75 7.37 -9.17
C ILE A 189 -17.91 7.46 -10.16
N TYR A 190 -19.14 7.57 -9.64
CA TYR A 190 -20.40 7.53 -10.40
C TYR A 190 -21.29 8.76 -10.20
N THR A 191 -21.26 9.41 -9.03
CA THR A 191 -22.14 10.55 -8.74
C THR A 191 -21.36 11.82 -8.45
N HIS A 192 -22.01 12.99 -8.54
CA HIS A 192 -21.35 14.26 -8.23
C HIS A 192 -21.05 14.38 -6.73
N ASP A 193 -21.88 13.80 -5.86
CA ASP A 193 -21.61 13.75 -4.42
C ASP A 193 -20.33 12.98 -4.11
N GLU A 194 -20.05 11.89 -4.84
CA GLU A 194 -18.80 11.15 -4.72
C GLU A 194 -17.58 11.99 -5.19
N VAL A 195 -17.75 12.83 -6.22
CA VAL A 195 -16.71 13.82 -6.62
C VAL A 195 -16.45 14.81 -5.50
N CYS A 196 -17.51 15.41 -4.94
CA CYS A 196 -17.41 16.33 -3.81
C CYS A 196 -16.76 15.68 -2.59
N PHE A 197 -17.07 14.41 -2.32
CA PHE A 197 -16.45 13.64 -1.26
C PHE A 197 -14.95 13.47 -1.49
N VAL A 198 -14.51 13.10 -2.69
CA VAL A 198 -13.07 13.00 -3.03
C VAL A 198 -12.36 14.35 -2.90
N GLN A 199 -13.00 15.46 -3.28
CA GLN A 199 -12.45 16.80 -3.05
C GLN A 199 -12.28 17.10 -1.55
N ASN A 200 -13.21 16.64 -0.69
CA ASN A 200 -13.06 16.76 0.76
C ASN A 200 -11.92 15.90 1.32
N LEU A 201 -11.63 14.73 0.74
CA LEU A 201 -10.46 13.93 1.09
C LEU A 201 -9.13 14.66 0.75
N VAL A 202 -9.11 15.43 -0.34
CA VAL A 202 -7.95 16.28 -0.67
C VAL A 202 -7.75 17.34 0.42
N PHE A 203 -8.81 18.04 0.84
CA PHE A 203 -8.73 19.01 1.93
C PHE A 203 -8.32 18.37 3.26
N TYR A 204 -8.73 17.12 3.50
CA TYR A 204 -8.33 16.36 4.67
C TYR A 204 -6.81 16.19 4.74
N ILE A 205 -6.15 15.82 3.63
CA ILE A 205 -4.70 15.56 3.61
C ILE A 205 -3.81 16.77 3.34
N GLU A 206 -4.38 17.88 2.88
CA GLU A 206 -3.63 19.07 2.47
C GLU A 206 -2.72 19.64 3.58
N ARG A 207 -3.11 19.46 4.84
CA ARG A 207 -2.37 20.01 6.00
C ARG A 207 -1.38 19.02 6.65
N THR A 208 -1.05 17.90 5.99
CA THR A 208 -0.18 16.84 6.54
C THR A 208 1.17 17.36 7.05
N TYR A 209 1.76 18.38 6.42
CA TYR A 209 2.99 19.06 6.85
C TYR A 209 3.02 19.53 8.31
N ARG A 210 1.86 19.64 8.95
CA ARG A 210 1.71 20.03 10.35
C ARG A 210 0.72 19.16 11.13
N THR A 211 0.34 18.01 10.59
CA THR A 211 -0.61 17.07 11.21
C THR A 211 0.12 15.80 11.61
N PRO A 212 0.57 15.67 12.88
CA PRO A 212 1.12 14.43 13.38
C PRO A 212 0.06 13.32 13.34
N ASP A 213 0.45 12.16 12.81
CA ASP A 213 -0.41 11.01 12.58
C ASP A 213 0.19 9.73 13.20
N PHE A 214 -0.53 8.62 13.11
CA PHE A 214 -0.04 7.31 13.56
C PHE A 214 0.87 6.62 12.53
N GLY A 215 0.95 7.19 11.33
CA GLY A 215 1.75 6.71 10.22
C GLY A 215 1.33 5.33 9.71
N MET A 216 2.12 4.81 8.78
CA MET A 216 1.80 3.58 8.07
C MET A 216 1.63 2.34 8.96
N TRP A 217 2.32 2.32 10.10
CA TRP A 217 2.34 1.19 11.03
C TRP A 217 1.36 1.32 12.19
N GLU A 218 0.49 2.34 12.20
CA GLU A 218 -0.59 2.48 13.19
C GLU A 218 -0.09 2.72 14.63
N THR A 219 1.21 3.03 14.81
CA THR A 219 1.87 3.13 16.12
C THR A 219 2.20 4.56 16.54
N GLY A 220 2.25 5.50 15.59
CA GLY A 220 2.77 6.84 15.83
C GLY A 220 4.27 6.79 16.13
N SER A 221 4.68 7.18 17.34
CA SER A 221 6.08 7.17 17.76
C SER A 221 6.69 5.77 17.76
N ARG A 222 8.02 5.70 17.70
CA ARG A 222 8.80 4.45 17.80
C ARG A 222 8.45 3.63 19.03
N TYR A 223 8.09 4.30 20.13
CA TYR A 223 7.81 3.66 21.42
C TYR A 223 6.36 3.15 21.53
N ASN A 224 5.51 3.44 20.53
CA ASN A 224 4.10 3.04 20.49
C ASN A 224 3.32 3.40 21.77
N VAL A 225 3.57 4.59 22.29
CA VAL A 225 2.94 5.12 23.51
C VAL A 225 1.68 5.95 23.23
N GLY A 226 1.17 5.89 21.99
CA GLY A 226 0.01 6.68 21.54
C GLY A 226 0.32 8.11 21.10
N GLU A 227 1.59 8.50 21.12
CA GLU A 227 2.05 9.80 20.61
C GLU A 227 2.16 9.77 19.08
N ARG A 228 1.63 10.81 18.44
CA ARG A 228 1.64 10.98 16.99
C ARG A 228 2.85 11.82 16.58
N GLU A 229 3.38 11.55 15.40
CA GLU A 229 4.55 12.25 14.86
C GLU A 229 4.35 12.58 13.39
N LEU A 230 5.16 13.49 12.85
CA LEU A 230 5.27 13.67 11.41
C LEU A 230 6.10 12.52 10.83
N HIS A 231 5.51 11.77 9.92
CA HIS A 231 6.16 10.67 9.22
C HIS A 231 6.57 11.09 7.81
N ALA A 232 7.83 10.87 7.45
CA ALA A 232 8.33 11.09 6.10
C ALA A 232 7.58 10.22 5.08
N SER A 233 7.27 8.96 5.43
CA SER A 233 6.44 8.09 4.59
C SER A 233 5.05 8.67 4.31
N SER A 234 4.34 9.18 5.33
CA SER A 234 3.04 9.84 5.17
C SER A 234 3.16 11.10 4.31
N LEU A 235 4.14 11.96 4.58
CA LEU A 235 4.35 13.19 3.80
C LEU A 235 4.69 12.92 2.34
N GLY A 236 5.54 11.93 2.07
CA GLY A 236 5.90 11.52 0.71
C GLY A 236 4.70 10.98 -0.06
N MET A 237 3.86 10.15 0.60
CA MET A 237 2.64 9.62 -0.01
C MET A 237 1.63 10.72 -0.30
N VAL A 238 1.41 11.64 0.65
CA VAL A 238 0.52 12.79 0.49
C VAL A 238 1.00 13.70 -0.63
N LYS A 239 2.29 14.02 -0.69
CA LYS A 239 2.87 14.80 -1.78
C LYS A 239 2.55 14.15 -3.13
N ALA A 240 2.83 12.86 -3.28
CA ALA A 240 2.55 12.13 -4.52
C ALA A 240 1.06 12.13 -4.88
N ALA A 241 0.17 11.96 -3.89
CA ALA A 241 -1.27 11.99 -4.09
C ALA A 241 -1.76 13.36 -4.57
N LEU A 242 -1.29 14.43 -3.94
CA LEU A 242 -1.61 15.81 -4.30
C LEU A 242 -1.11 16.14 -5.71
N GLU A 243 0.10 15.73 -6.08
CA GLU A 243 0.63 15.91 -7.43
C GLU A 243 -0.19 15.13 -8.47
N ALA A 244 -0.62 13.90 -8.16
CA ALA A 244 -1.35 13.05 -9.08
C ALA A 244 -2.80 13.49 -9.31
N ILE A 245 -3.48 13.99 -8.28
CA ILE A 245 -4.92 14.31 -8.35
C ILE A 245 -5.19 15.75 -8.80
N ASN A 246 -4.22 16.65 -8.71
CA ASN A 246 -4.42 18.06 -9.09
C ASN A 246 -4.74 18.22 -10.58
N GLY A 247 -5.91 18.77 -10.90
CA GLY A 247 -6.40 18.91 -12.26
C GLY A 247 -6.91 17.59 -12.86
N PHE A 248 -7.04 16.52 -12.06
CA PHE A 248 -7.47 15.22 -12.55
C PHE A 248 -9.01 15.12 -12.60
N ASN A 249 -9.54 14.55 -13.68
CA ASN A 249 -10.97 14.33 -13.84
C ASN A 249 -11.40 12.94 -13.37
N LEU A 250 -12.25 12.88 -12.34
CA LEU A 250 -12.67 11.62 -11.70
C LEU A 250 -13.57 10.73 -12.56
N TYR A 251 -14.20 11.27 -13.61
CA TYR A 251 -14.93 10.48 -14.60
C TYR A 251 -14.04 10.07 -15.80
N GLY A 252 -12.73 10.35 -15.74
CA GLY A 252 -11.80 10.09 -16.82
C GLY A 252 -12.13 10.94 -18.05
N THR A 253 -12.08 10.32 -19.24
CA THR A 253 -12.34 10.99 -20.52
C THR A 253 -13.79 11.43 -20.72
N ALA A 254 -14.73 10.88 -19.93
CA ALA A 254 -16.15 11.20 -20.01
C ALA A 254 -16.56 12.36 -19.09
N GLY A 255 -15.63 12.95 -18.35
CA GLY A 255 -15.93 13.96 -17.35
C GLY A 255 -16.08 15.38 -17.89
N THR A 256 -16.61 16.24 -17.04
CA THR A 256 -16.79 17.68 -17.28
C THR A 256 -15.89 18.49 -16.36
N SER A 257 -15.88 19.82 -16.48
CA SER A 257 -15.13 20.69 -15.58
C SER A 257 -15.56 20.56 -14.11
N SER A 258 -16.80 20.14 -13.84
CA SER A 258 -17.32 19.95 -12.48
C SER A 258 -16.88 18.64 -11.81
N SER A 259 -16.18 17.75 -12.54
CA SER A 259 -15.61 16.51 -12.00
C SER A 259 -14.08 16.55 -11.89
N VAL A 260 -13.49 17.75 -12.02
CA VAL A 260 -12.06 17.99 -11.86
C VAL A 260 -11.74 18.32 -10.41
N ILE A 261 -10.73 17.65 -9.84
CA ILE A 261 -10.26 17.89 -8.49
C ILE A 261 -9.10 18.88 -8.49
N TYR A 262 -9.10 19.81 -7.56
CA TYR A 262 -8.05 20.82 -7.42
C TYR A 262 -7.39 20.74 -6.06
N VAL A 263 -6.09 21.03 -6.05
CA VAL A 263 -5.25 21.07 -4.85
C VAL A 263 -4.81 22.50 -4.60
N ASP A 264 -4.82 22.94 -3.34
CA ASP A 264 -4.20 24.21 -2.95
C ASP A 264 -2.68 24.15 -3.16
N ILE A 265 -2.17 25.08 -3.96
CA ILE A 265 -0.75 25.17 -4.33
C ILE A 265 0.10 25.44 -3.08
N ASP A 266 -0.40 26.26 -2.15
CA ASP A 266 0.32 26.58 -0.91
C ASP A 266 0.39 25.36 0.01
N GLY A 267 -0.73 24.66 0.20
CA GLY A 267 -0.79 23.37 0.89
C GLY A 267 0.20 22.35 0.30
N HIS A 268 0.20 22.16 -1.02
CA HIS A 268 1.16 21.28 -1.70
C HIS A 268 2.62 21.68 -1.43
N ASN A 269 2.96 22.97 -1.59
CA ASN A 269 4.33 23.44 -1.42
C ASN A 269 4.83 23.27 0.02
N ARG A 270 3.98 23.51 1.03
CA ARG A 270 4.32 23.29 2.44
C ARG A 270 4.61 21.81 2.72
N ASN A 271 3.80 20.89 2.20
CA ASN A 271 4.07 19.44 2.32
C ASN A 271 5.41 19.06 1.68
N ARG A 272 5.71 19.60 0.50
CA ARG A 272 6.99 19.36 -0.16
C ARG A 272 8.17 19.86 0.67
N THR A 273 8.14 21.11 1.13
CA THR A 273 9.23 21.69 1.93
C THR A 273 9.45 20.93 3.23
N THR A 274 8.38 20.58 3.95
CA THR A 274 8.48 19.80 5.19
C THR A 274 9.04 18.40 4.92
N PHE A 275 8.59 17.73 3.85
CA PHE A 275 9.11 16.42 3.46
C PHE A 275 10.61 16.46 3.18
N GLU A 276 11.06 17.41 2.36
CA GLU A 276 12.49 17.61 2.04
C GLU A 276 13.33 17.91 3.29
N THR A 277 12.73 18.57 4.30
CA THR A 277 13.41 18.91 5.57
C THR A 277 13.55 17.72 6.51
N ILE A 278 12.57 16.81 6.54
CA ILE A 278 12.58 15.64 7.45
C ILE A 278 13.50 14.53 6.92
N LEU A 279 13.64 14.40 5.61
CA LEU A 279 14.54 13.42 5.01
C LEU A 279 16.00 13.64 5.45
N PRO A 280 16.79 12.57 5.65
CA PRO A 280 16.46 11.16 5.38
C PRO A 280 15.82 10.42 6.58
N ARG A 281 15.32 11.14 7.60
CA ARG A 281 14.72 10.50 8.79
C ARG A 281 13.27 10.11 8.49
N GLU A 282 12.79 9.05 9.16
CA GLU A 282 11.37 8.67 9.06
C GLU A 282 10.49 9.52 9.98
N SER A 283 10.91 9.75 11.22
CA SER A 283 10.23 10.61 12.18
C SER A 283 11.19 11.03 13.29
N ASN A 284 10.72 11.84 14.25
CA ASN A 284 11.55 12.33 15.37
C ASN A 284 12.06 11.19 16.26
N SER A 285 11.23 10.20 16.58
CA SER A 285 11.65 9.06 17.41
C SER A 285 12.25 7.90 16.60
N LYS A 286 12.04 7.87 15.28
CA LYS A 286 12.55 6.84 14.36
C LYS A 286 13.85 7.28 13.67
N VAL A 287 14.81 7.75 14.46
CA VAL A 287 16.16 8.04 13.97
C VAL A 287 16.93 6.72 13.86
N SER A 288 17.42 6.40 12.66
CA SER A 288 18.45 5.38 12.50
C SER A 288 19.70 5.85 13.23
N VAL A 289 20.02 5.21 14.34
CA VAL A 289 21.37 5.27 14.91
C VAL A 289 22.27 4.62 13.86
N ARG A 290 23.08 5.44 13.17
CA ARG A 290 24.18 4.94 12.36
C ARG A 290 25.33 4.57 13.28
#